data_AF-A0A7X9EZ65-F1
#
_entry.id   AF-A0A7X9EZ65-F1
#
_cell.length_a   1.000
_cell.length_b   1.000
_cell.length_c   1.000
_cell.angle_alpha   90.00
_cell.angle_beta   90.00
_cell.angle_gamma   90.00
#
_symmetry.space_group_name_H-M   'P 1'
#
loop_
_entity.id
_entity.type
_entity.pdbx_description
1 polymer ?
#
loop_
_entity_poly.entity_id
_entity_poly.type
_entity_poly.pdbx_seq_one_letter_code
_entity_poly.pdbx_strand_id
1 'polypeptide(L)' 'MSITLLDGTLQVNVFYEKGDHEFEDNVCISFKEDCPEDEKIFYAGETNIFITSAQARELAALLIKAADQSNHGSR' A
#
# COMPACT_ATOMS: atom_id res chain seq x y z
N MET A 1 -10.15 1.42 0.53
CA MET A 1 -9.83 2.23 -0.67
C MET A 1 -8.80 1.46 -1.48
N SER A 2 -8.82 1.56 -2.81
CA SER A 2 -7.90 0.79 -3.67
C SER A 2 -7.30 1.65 -4.76
N ILE A 3 -6.04 1.37 -5.11
CA ILE A 3 -5.34 1.93 -6.27
C ILE A 3 -4.70 0.79 -7.05
N THR A 4 -4.41 1.05 -8.32
CA THR A 4 -3.68 0.11 -9.18
C THR A 4 -2.36 0.73 -9.58
N LEU A 5 -1.29 -0.04 -9.39
CA LEU A 5 0.10 0.30 -9.71
C LEU A 5 0.63 -0.64 -10.79
N LEU A 6 1.84 -0.37 -11.28
CA LEU A 6 2.57 -1.22 -12.24
C LEU A 6 1.69 -1.59 -13.45
N ASP A 7 1.17 -0.57 -14.14
CA ASP A 7 0.35 -0.72 -15.35
C ASP A 7 -0.87 -1.64 -15.24
N GLY A 8 -1.42 -1.82 -14.04
CA GLY A 8 -2.60 -2.68 -13.85
C GLY A 8 -2.34 -3.93 -13.02
N THR A 9 -1.07 -4.34 -12.91
CA THR A 9 -0.68 -5.66 -12.42
C THR A 9 -0.63 -5.77 -10.90
N LEU A 10 -0.53 -4.63 -10.19
CA LEU A 10 -0.49 -4.59 -8.74
C LEU A 10 -1.66 -3.79 -8.17
N GLN A 11 -2.60 -4.49 -7.53
CA GLN A 11 -3.67 -3.84 -6.79
C GLN A 11 -3.23 -3.62 -5.35
N VAL A 12 -3.34 -2.38 -4.87
CA VAL A 12 -3.06 -2.01 -3.47
C VAL A 12 -4.36 -1.55 -2.82
N ASN A 13 -4.76 -2.20 -1.74
CA ASN A 13 -5.94 -1.84 -0.96
C ASN A 13 -5.52 -1.39 0.44
N VAL A 14 -6.04 -0.25 0.90
CA VAL A 14 -5.83 0.25 2.26
C VAL A 14 -7.19 0.33 2.97
N PHE A 15 -7.30 -0.33 4.11
CA PHE A 15 -8.54 -0.38 4.88
C PHE A 15 -8.27 -0.53 6.39
N TYR A 16 -9.24 -0.06 7.18
CA TYR A 16 -9.27 -0.27 8.62
C TYR A 16 -9.96 -1.61 8.89
N GLU A 17 -9.27 -2.52 9.57
CA GLU A 17 -9.81 -3.83 9.92
C GLU A 17 -10.62 -3.72 11.21
N LYS A 18 -11.95 -3.83 11.09
CA LYS A 18 -12.87 -3.68 12.22
C LYS A 18 -12.84 -4.90 13.16
N GLY A 19 -12.45 -6.06 12.62
CA GLY A 19 -12.29 -7.28 13.40
C GLY A 19 -11.14 -7.21 14.42
N ASP A 20 -10.16 -6.33 14.18
CA ASP A 20 -8.89 -6.25 14.92
C ASP A 20 -8.79 -4.96 15.75
N HIS A 21 -9.92 -4.38 16.14
CA HIS A 21 -9.98 -3.14 16.92
C HIS A 21 -9.32 -3.24 18.31
N GLU A 22 -9.08 -4.46 18.78
CA GLU A 22 -8.35 -4.75 20.02
C GLU A 22 -6.83 -4.59 19.86
N PHE A 23 -6.33 -4.54 18.63
CA PHE A 23 -4.92 -4.39 18.30
C PHE A 23 -4.62 -2.99 17.77
N GLU A 24 -3.43 -2.48 18.10
CA GLU A 24 -3.01 -1.14 17.73
C GLU A 24 -2.70 -1.03 16.21
N ASP A 25 -2.36 -2.15 15.58
CA ASP A 25 -2.04 -2.34 14.16
C ASP A 25 -3.24 -2.72 13.28
N ASN A 26 -4.34 -1.98 13.46
CA ASN A 26 -5.62 -2.23 12.79
C ASN A 26 -5.78 -1.56 11.41
N VAL A 27 -4.69 -1.08 10.80
CA VAL A 27 -4.69 -0.59 9.41
C VAL A 27 -4.00 -1.63 8.54
N CYS A 28 -4.74 -2.21 7.59
CA CYS A 28 -4.23 -3.19 6.64
C CYS A 28 -3.90 -2.52 5.29
N ILE A 29 -2.71 -2.83 4.77
CA ILE A 29 -2.29 -2.58 3.40
C ILE A 29 -2.17 -3.94 2.71
N SER A 30 -3.08 -4.21 1.79
CA SER A 30 -3.16 -5.43 1.01
C SER A 30 -2.61 -5.22 -0.39
N PHE A 31 -1.67 -6.06 -0.78
CA PHE A 31 -1.08 -6.12 -2.11
C PHE A 31 -1.54 -7.39 -2.80
N LYS A 32 -2.14 -7.24 -3.98
CA LYS A 32 -2.58 -8.37 -4.79
C LYS A 32 -1.96 -8.24 -6.18
N GLU A 33 -1.24 -9.29 -6.57
CA GLU A 33 -0.52 -9.37 -7.83
C GLU A 33 -1.36 -10.16 -8.85
N ASP A 34 -1.83 -9.46 -9.89
CA ASP A 34 -2.56 -10.05 -11.03
C ASP A 34 -1.62 -10.12 -12.24
N CYS A 35 -0.50 -10.82 -12.07
CA CYS A 35 0.52 -11.00 -13.10
C CYS A 35 1.11 -12.42 -13.08
N PRO A 36 1.81 -12.82 -14.16
CA PRO A 36 2.59 -14.06 -14.21
C PRO A 36 3.57 -14.19 -13.05
N GLU A 37 3.89 -15.43 -12.64
CA GLU A 37 4.73 -15.69 -11.47
C GLU A 37 6.15 -15.11 -11.58
N ASP A 38 6.68 -14.99 -12.78
CA ASP A 38 7.99 -14.40 -13.07
C ASP A 38 8.00 -12.86 -12.95
N GLU A 39 6.84 -12.21 -12.96
CA GLU A 39 6.67 -10.76 -12.79
C GLU A 39 6.30 -10.38 -11.35
N LYS A 40 5.97 -11.35 -10.50
CA LYS A 40 5.61 -11.10 -9.10
C LYS A 40 6.80 -10.57 -8.32
N ILE A 41 6.56 -9.50 -7.56
CA ILE A 41 7.50 -8.88 -6.62
C ILE A 41 7.41 -9.59 -5.27
N PHE A 42 6.20 -9.88 -4.80
CA PHE A 42 6.00 -10.49 -3.48
C PHE A 42 6.03 -12.02 -3.53
N TYR A 43 5.88 -12.61 -4.72
CA TYR A 43 5.74 -14.06 -4.94
C TYR A 43 4.63 -14.70 -4.08
N ALA A 44 3.69 -13.89 -3.61
CA ALA A 44 2.56 -14.26 -2.79
C ALA A 44 1.33 -13.69 -3.47
N GLY A 45 0.37 -14.54 -3.82
CA GLY A 45 -0.84 -14.09 -4.55
C GLY A 45 -1.55 -12.91 -3.86
N GLU A 46 -1.50 -12.88 -2.53
CA GLU A 46 -1.92 -11.74 -1.71
C GLU A 46 -0.95 -11.58 -0.53
N THR A 47 -0.48 -10.35 -0.30
CA THR A 47 0.36 -9.97 0.85
C THR A 47 -0.36 -8.90 1.65
N ASN A 48 -0.56 -9.15 2.95
CA ASN A 48 -1.21 -8.21 3.85
C ASN A 48 -0.23 -7.71 4.90
N ILE A 49 -0.12 -6.38 5.04
CA ILE A 49 0.72 -5.73 6.05
C ILE A 49 -0.18 -4.94 6.99
N PHE A 50 -0.09 -5.26 8.27
CA PHE A 50 -0.81 -4.57 9.34
C PHE A 50 0.12 -3.56 9.99
N ILE A 51 -0.36 -2.32 10.12
CA ILE A 51 0.39 -1.21 10.70
C ILE A 51 -0.49 -0.41 11.65
N THR A 52 0.15 0.27 12.60
CA THR A 52 -0.54 1.17 13.51
C THR A 52 -1.07 2.40 12.80
N SER A 53 -2.09 3.04 13.37
CA SER A 53 -2.61 4.31 12.86
C SER A 53 -1.55 5.42 12.82
N ALA A 54 -0.54 5.37 13.69
CA ALA A 54 0.58 6.31 13.69
C ALA A 54 1.49 6.09 12.47
N GLN A 55 1.90 4.84 12.23
CA GLN A 55 2.70 4.47 11.06
C GLN A 55 1.97 4.73 9.74
N ALA A 56 0.65 4.50 9.69
CA ALA A 56 -0.14 4.79 8.50
C ALA A 56 -0.10 6.28 8.11
N ARG A 57 -0.19 7.17 9.10
CA ARG A 57 -0.08 8.63 8.88
C ARG A 57 1.33 9.04 8.47
N GLU A 58 2.35 8.45 9.08
CA GLU A 58 3.75 8.70 8.73
C GLU A 58 4.05 8.26 7.29
N LEU A 59 3.62 7.05 6.91
CA LEU A 59 3.77 6.54 5.55
C LEU A 59 3.07 7.44 4.53
N ALA A 60 1.84 7.88 4.82
CA ALA A 60 1.12 8.81 3.96
C ALA A 60 1.87 10.15 3.79
N ALA A 61 2.43 10.69 4.87
CA ALA A 61 3.21 11.93 4.81
C ALA A 61 4.49 11.77 3.96
N LEU A 62 5.18 10.64 4.07
CA LEU A 62 6.35 10.34 3.24
C LEU A 62 5.99 10.21 1.75
N LEU A 63 4.88 9.54 1.43
CA LEU A 63 4.38 9.41 0.05
C LEU A 63 4.03 10.78 -0.55
N ILE A 64 3.33 11.63 0.20
CA ILE A 64 2.98 13.00 -0.23
C ILE A 64 4.25 13.81 -0.48
N LYS A 65 5.20 13.79 0.46
CA LYS A 65 6.46 14.54 0.32
C LYS A 65 7.25 14.10 -0.91
N ALA A 66 7.32 12.80 -1.19
CA ALA A 66 7.98 12.28 -2.39
C ALA A 66 7.26 12.71 -3.68
N ALA A 67 5.92 12.70 -3.68
CA ALA A 67 5.11 13.17 -4.81
C ALA A 67 5.29 14.69 -5.06
N ASP A 68 5.36 15.50 -4.00
CA ASP A 68 5.62 16.94 -4.12
C ASP A 68 7.00 17.20 -4.72
N GLN A 69 8.02 16.43 -4.33
CA GLN A 69 9.37 16.54 -4.88
C GLN A 69 9.44 16.10 -6.35
N SER A 70 8.74 15.03 -6.74
CA SER A 70 8.77 14.54 -8.11
C SER A 70 8.12 15.51 -9.09
N ASN A 71 7.11 16.26 -8.64
CA ASN A 71 6.43 17.28 -9.45
C ASN A 71 7.32 18.50 -9.77
N HIS A 72 8.43 18.70 -9.03
CA HIS A 72 9.37 19.79 -9.25
C HIS A 72 10.54 19.45 -10.22
N GLY A 73 10.54 18.26 -10.84
CA GLY A 73 11.54 17.85 -11.84
C GLY A 73 11.11 18.04 -13.31
N SER A 74 9.96 18.64 -13.58
CA SER A 74 9.42 18.84 -14.95
C SER A 74 9.35 20.31 -15.38
N ARG A 75 10.36 21.11 -15.05
CA ARG A 75 10.57 22.44 -15.64
C ARG A 75 11.96 22.56 -16.24
#